data_AF-A0A0Q8HI02-F1
#
_entry.id   AF-A0A0Q8HI02-F1
#
_cell.length_a   1.000
_cell.length_b   1.000
_cell.length_c   1.000
_cell.angle_alpha   90.00
_cell.angle_beta   90.00
_cell.angle_gamma   90.00
#
_symmetry.space_group_name_H-M   'P 1'
#
loop_
_entity.id
_entity.type
_entity.pdbx_description
1 polymer ?
#
loop_
_entity_poly.entity_id
_entity_poly.type
_entity_poly.pdbx_seq_one_letter_code
_entity_poly.pdbx_strand_id
1 'polypeptide(L)'
;MTINQTDPVFISYRHSDGFDICAELAWILRAAGLPVWRDRDDLPPGDTEQRLDQALGDGLSGAVLIITPDVEKSEVVQHVESPRLIELHQQHPEFTLGIVNAVEREPGKIDYTAPERVLLKRQGTLSGVDQTEVSRGGMVGLAKGMVLQRVANRRARGIYEDTPFTISVQTRNTPQVYDRTGADLDIRLQPGSDERLPSPNGLRDLADTVGNLPTAATRAAAQRVRIEGGAHLAVAFALGAALPETRVGYIDVTDTFGCTWSSDAGNSEALVSAESDWTNQTPPAGRRTVAVYVDLTAPRSDAAFRRYLDEHGSGLAAWAHVVPTQEGRLDPSDAGALAREVADHMRELSAKHDNADVHVLLHCPFGVAVLVGRLTNTLRMTAFEWAPADPADGDHRPRYVPVVDLVTTAPAGVITKVY
;
A
#
# COMPACT_ATOMS: atom_id res chain seq x y z
N MET A 1 28.65 2.45 13.45
CA MET A 1 27.85 2.19 12.23
C MET A 1 27.01 3.44 11.98
N THR A 2 26.84 3.87 10.73
CA THR A 2 25.90 4.96 10.40
C THR A 2 24.58 4.33 10.00
N ILE A 3 23.50 4.65 10.70
CA ILE A 3 22.17 4.12 10.38
C ILE A 3 21.57 4.92 9.23
N ASN A 4 21.27 4.23 8.12
CA ASN A 4 20.47 4.76 7.04
C ASN A 4 19.00 4.40 7.25
N GLN A 5 18.12 5.41 7.27
CA GLN A 5 16.70 5.19 7.57
C GLN A 5 15.93 4.41 6.51
N THR A 6 16.45 4.31 5.28
CA THR A 6 15.81 3.53 4.21
C THR A 6 16.27 2.07 4.19
N ASP A 7 17.15 1.68 5.11
CA ASP A 7 17.55 0.29 5.26
C ASP A 7 16.41 -0.57 5.82
N PRO A 8 16.49 -1.91 5.67
CA PRO A 8 15.47 -2.81 6.17
C PRO A 8 15.29 -2.81 7.69
N VAL A 9 14.13 -3.30 8.10
CA VAL A 9 13.81 -3.70 9.47
C VAL A 9 14.07 -5.20 9.61
N PHE A 10 14.87 -5.60 10.59
CA PHE A 10 15.11 -7.00 10.93
C PHE A 10 14.01 -7.53 11.86
N ILE A 11 13.51 -8.74 11.63
CA ILE A 11 12.57 -9.40 12.56
C ILE A 11 13.29 -10.55 13.25
N SER A 12 13.52 -10.41 14.56
CA SER A 12 14.08 -11.47 15.41
C SER A 12 12.96 -12.31 15.99
N TYR A 13 13.01 -13.62 15.79
CA TYR A 13 11.99 -14.55 16.26
C TYR A 13 12.54 -15.97 16.38
N ARG A 14 11.91 -16.78 17.24
CA ARG A 14 12.17 -18.21 17.30
C ARG A 14 11.37 -18.93 16.21
N HIS A 15 12.04 -19.72 15.37
CA HIS A 15 11.42 -20.36 14.20
C HIS A 15 10.26 -21.30 14.53
N SER A 16 10.30 -22.03 15.64
CA SER A 16 9.34 -23.08 15.93
C SER A 16 7.97 -22.58 16.39
N ASP A 17 7.86 -21.33 16.86
CA ASP A 17 6.63 -20.80 17.44
C ASP A 17 6.39 -19.31 17.13
N GLY A 18 7.40 -18.55 16.69
CA GLY A 18 7.25 -17.19 16.21
C GLY A 18 7.01 -17.06 14.70
N PHE A 19 7.03 -18.17 13.95
CA PHE A 19 7.04 -18.14 12.49
C PHE A 19 5.79 -17.51 11.87
N ASP A 20 4.60 -17.89 12.31
CA ASP A 20 3.34 -17.36 11.74
C ASP A 20 3.17 -15.87 12.07
N ILE A 21 3.55 -15.47 13.29
CA ILE A 21 3.57 -14.07 13.72
C ILE A 21 4.54 -13.26 12.86
N CYS A 22 5.74 -13.80 12.62
CA CYS A 22 6.74 -13.17 11.76
C CYS A 22 6.23 -13.03 10.33
N ALA A 23 5.57 -14.06 9.79
CA ALA A 23 5.05 -14.06 8.43
C ALA A 23 3.97 -12.99 8.25
N GLU A 24 3.03 -12.88 9.19
CA GLU A 24 1.99 -11.84 9.16
C GLU A 24 2.58 -10.44 9.34
N LEU A 25 3.42 -10.24 10.36
CA LEU A 25 4.06 -8.95 10.63
C LEU A 25 4.89 -8.48 9.42
N ALA A 26 5.64 -9.36 8.78
CA ALA A 26 6.46 -9.02 7.62
C ALA A 26 5.62 -8.44 6.48
N TRP A 27 4.44 -9.00 6.21
CA TRP A 27 3.54 -8.46 5.18
C TRP A 27 2.90 -7.14 5.60
N ILE A 28 2.53 -6.97 6.87
CA ILE A 28 2.02 -5.69 7.38
C ILE A 28 3.09 -4.59 7.25
N LEU A 29 4.34 -4.87 7.65
CA LEU A 29 5.46 -3.92 7.55
C LEU A 29 5.72 -3.54 6.08
N ARG A 30 5.74 -4.52 5.18
CA ARG A 30 5.91 -4.32 3.73
C ARG A 30 4.77 -3.49 3.12
N ALA A 31 3.52 -3.79 3.48
CA ALA A 31 2.36 -3.01 3.02
C ALA A 31 2.36 -1.59 3.62
N ALA A 32 2.98 -1.37 4.78
CA ALA A 32 3.16 -0.05 5.38
C ALA A 32 4.29 0.78 4.74
N GLY A 33 5.11 0.18 3.89
CA GLY A 33 6.25 0.85 3.26
C GLY A 33 7.61 0.59 3.91
N LEU A 34 7.71 -0.38 4.82
CA LEU A 34 8.96 -0.72 5.48
C LEU A 34 9.59 -1.94 4.77
N PRO A 35 10.81 -1.81 4.20
CA PRO A 35 11.56 -2.98 3.75
C PRO A 35 11.84 -3.89 4.95
N VAL A 36 11.65 -5.20 4.76
CA VAL A 36 11.83 -6.20 5.81
C VAL A 36 12.94 -7.14 5.39
N TRP A 37 13.87 -7.38 6.31
CA TRP A 37 14.89 -8.41 6.18
C TRP A 37 14.40 -9.70 6.84
N ARG A 38 14.34 -10.78 6.06
CA ARG A 38 13.91 -12.10 6.55
C ARG A 38 14.82 -13.20 6.02
N ASP A 39 15.52 -13.81 6.96
CA ASP A 39 16.21 -15.09 6.92
C ASP A 39 15.83 -16.04 5.76
N ARG A 40 14.60 -16.56 5.73
CA ARG A 40 14.21 -17.61 4.77
C ARG A 40 14.20 -17.14 3.30
N ASP A 41 13.80 -15.91 3.07
CA ASP A 41 13.55 -15.40 1.73
C ASP A 41 14.79 -14.62 1.21
N ASP A 42 15.68 -14.17 2.11
CA ASP A 42 16.81 -13.28 1.80
C ASP A 42 18.21 -13.90 2.03
N LEU A 43 18.31 -15.12 2.57
CA LEU A 43 19.59 -15.84 2.68
C LEU A 43 19.75 -16.94 1.62
N PRO A 44 20.97 -17.08 1.04
CA PRO A 44 21.40 -18.34 0.46
C PRO A 44 21.41 -19.46 1.52
N PRO A 45 21.27 -20.75 1.15
CA PRO A 45 21.35 -21.85 2.10
C PRO A 45 22.65 -21.79 2.95
N GLY A 46 22.52 -21.69 4.28
CA GLY A 46 23.67 -21.46 5.19
C GLY A 46 23.31 -21.40 6.68
N ASP A 47 24.32 -21.11 7.51
CA ASP A 47 24.27 -21.19 8.99
C ASP A 47 23.52 -20.01 9.65
N THR A 48 22.83 -20.28 10.76
CA THR A 48 21.88 -19.37 11.42
C THR A 48 22.56 -18.22 12.18
N GLU A 49 23.80 -18.40 12.62
CA GLU A 49 24.53 -17.35 13.34
C GLU A 49 25.04 -16.23 12.43
N GLN A 50 25.31 -16.53 11.15
CA GLN A 50 25.83 -15.56 10.19
C GLN A 50 24.77 -14.56 9.69
N ARG A 51 23.51 -14.81 10.02
CA ARG A 51 22.33 -14.09 9.52
C ARG A 51 22.30 -12.65 9.97
N LEU A 52 22.43 -12.43 11.29
CA LEU A 52 22.45 -11.10 11.85
C LEU A 52 23.74 -10.36 11.48
N ASP A 53 24.89 -11.05 11.45
CA ASP A 53 26.15 -10.42 11.02
C ASP A 53 26.06 -9.92 9.58
N GLN A 54 25.44 -10.68 8.68
CA GLN A 54 25.19 -10.27 7.31
C GLN A 54 24.19 -9.12 7.23
N ALA A 55 23.07 -9.20 7.95
CA ALA A 55 22.08 -8.12 8.01
C ALA A 55 22.70 -6.81 8.53
N LEU A 56 23.56 -6.89 9.55
CA LEU A 56 24.31 -5.74 10.07
C LEU A 56 25.33 -5.21 9.05
N GLY A 57 25.99 -6.10 8.31
CA GLY A 57 26.88 -5.74 7.21
C GLY A 57 26.17 -4.99 6.08
N ASP A 58 24.93 -5.38 5.77
CA ASP A 58 24.11 -4.82 4.69
C ASP A 58 23.34 -3.53 5.08
N GLY A 59 23.31 -3.23 6.39
CA GLY A 59 22.66 -2.06 6.98
C GLY A 59 21.24 -2.35 7.47
N LEU A 60 20.92 -1.87 8.68
CA LEU A 60 19.58 -1.96 9.29
C LEU A 60 19.11 -0.58 9.77
N SER A 61 17.84 -0.26 9.56
CA SER A 61 17.20 0.96 10.09
C SER A 61 16.44 0.73 11.39
N GLY A 62 16.16 -0.52 11.72
CA GLY A 62 15.44 -0.90 12.92
C GLY A 62 15.28 -2.41 13.05
N ALA A 63 14.60 -2.82 14.12
CA ALA A 63 14.25 -4.21 14.33
C ALA A 63 12.95 -4.39 15.10
N VAL A 64 12.34 -5.57 14.96
CA VAL A 64 11.24 -6.03 15.79
C VAL A 64 11.62 -7.34 16.48
N LEU A 65 11.44 -7.41 17.79
CA LEU A 65 11.57 -8.63 18.57
C LEU A 65 10.19 -9.29 18.72
N ILE A 66 10.01 -10.50 18.21
CA ILE A 66 8.82 -11.32 18.46
C ILE A 66 9.09 -12.17 19.70
N ILE A 67 8.31 -11.92 20.75
CA ILE A 67 8.48 -12.54 22.07
C ILE A 67 7.33 -13.50 22.32
N THR A 68 7.61 -14.79 22.20
CA THR A 68 6.70 -15.87 22.59
C THR A 68 7.13 -16.46 23.93
N PRO A 69 6.27 -17.24 24.62
CA PRO A 69 6.66 -17.90 25.87
C PRO A 69 7.91 -18.78 25.72
N ASP A 70 8.09 -19.41 24.57
CA ASP A 70 9.17 -20.36 24.29
C ASP A 70 10.41 -19.70 23.67
N VAL A 71 10.46 -18.36 23.51
CA VAL A 71 11.69 -17.65 23.11
C VAL A 71 12.86 -17.94 24.04
N GLU A 72 12.59 -18.26 25.31
CA GLU A 72 13.62 -18.66 26.27
C GLU A 72 14.40 -19.92 25.86
N LYS A 73 13.88 -20.70 24.90
CA LYS A 73 14.52 -21.91 24.35
C LYS A 73 15.36 -21.60 23.10
N SER A 74 15.56 -20.32 22.75
CA SER A 74 16.37 -19.90 21.60
C SER A 74 17.63 -19.19 22.06
N GLU A 75 18.74 -19.92 22.10
CA GLU A 75 20.05 -19.37 22.47
C GLU A 75 20.47 -18.23 21.51
N VAL A 76 20.17 -18.37 20.21
CA VAL A 76 20.48 -17.36 19.19
C VAL A 76 19.74 -16.05 19.51
N VAL A 77 18.43 -16.08 19.78
CA VAL A 77 17.67 -14.86 20.10
C VAL A 77 18.14 -14.25 21.43
N GLN A 78 18.38 -15.07 22.46
CA GLN A 78 18.77 -14.61 23.79
C GLN A 78 20.18 -14.01 23.83
N HIS A 79 21.15 -14.68 23.19
CA HIS A 79 22.58 -14.40 23.37
C HIS A 79 23.25 -13.75 22.17
N VAL A 80 22.65 -13.83 20.98
CA VAL A 80 23.23 -13.26 19.75
C VAL A 80 22.40 -12.07 19.28
N GLU A 81 21.11 -12.29 18.96
CA GLU A 81 20.31 -11.26 18.28
C GLU A 81 19.84 -10.14 19.22
N SER A 82 19.08 -10.48 20.26
CA SER A 82 18.50 -9.46 21.15
C SER A 82 19.54 -8.55 21.80
N PRO A 83 20.71 -8.99 22.30
CA PRO A 83 21.68 -8.08 22.89
C PRO A 83 22.16 -7.03 21.89
N ARG A 84 22.46 -7.43 20.65
CA ARG A 84 22.98 -6.54 19.61
C ARG A 84 21.93 -5.55 19.12
N LEU A 85 20.69 -5.99 18.94
CA LEU A 85 19.60 -5.11 18.53
C LEU A 85 19.25 -4.07 19.61
N ILE A 86 19.30 -4.47 20.89
CA ILE A 86 19.14 -3.55 22.03
C ILE A 86 20.30 -2.56 22.08
N GLU A 87 21.54 -3.02 21.90
CA GLU A 87 22.72 -2.16 21.88
C GLU A 87 22.60 -1.11 20.77
N LEU A 88 22.20 -1.50 19.55
CA LEU A 88 21.97 -0.57 18.44
C LEU A 88 20.94 0.49 18.79
N HIS A 89 19.80 0.09 19.35
CA HIS A 89 18.76 1.02 19.77
C HIS A 89 19.25 2.02 20.84
N GLN A 90 20.06 1.56 21.78
CA GLN A 90 20.60 2.42 22.85
C GLN A 90 21.68 3.38 22.34
N GLN A 91 22.49 2.96 21.37
CA GLN A 91 23.60 3.75 20.82
C GLN A 91 23.17 4.70 19.70
N HIS A 92 22.09 4.37 18.99
CA HIS A 92 21.63 5.09 17.80
C HIS A 92 20.15 5.49 17.94
N PRO A 93 19.85 6.74 18.32
CA PRO A 93 18.46 7.23 18.46
C PRO A 93 17.61 7.09 17.20
N GLU A 94 18.24 7.03 16.03
CA GLU A 94 17.55 6.82 14.76
C GLU A 94 17.16 5.35 14.49
N PHE A 95 17.77 4.40 15.20
CA PHE A 95 17.47 2.98 15.10
C PHE A 95 16.18 2.66 15.87
N THR A 96 15.15 2.23 15.15
CA THR A 96 13.84 1.98 15.76
C THR A 96 13.72 0.52 16.21
N LEU A 97 13.47 0.29 17.49
CA LEU A 97 13.21 -1.03 18.05
C LEU A 97 11.74 -1.15 18.45
N GLY A 98 11.11 -2.25 18.07
CA GLY A 98 9.75 -2.61 18.46
C GLY A 98 9.66 -4.01 19.06
N ILE A 99 8.61 -4.27 19.83
CA ILE A 99 8.34 -5.58 20.43
C ILE A 99 6.92 -6.03 20.10
N VAL A 100 6.78 -7.24 19.57
CA VAL A 100 5.50 -7.95 19.46
C VAL A 100 5.50 -9.06 20.50
N ASN A 101 4.63 -8.97 21.50
CA ASN A 101 4.64 -9.83 22.67
C ASN A 101 3.40 -10.73 22.75
N ALA A 102 3.65 -12.04 22.76
CA ALA A 102 2.67 -13.11 22.92
C ALA A 102 2.61 -13.66 24.35
N VAL A 103 3.47 -13.18 25.26
CA VAL A 103 3.48 -13.66 26.64
C VAL A 103 2.38 -12.98 27.42
N GLU A 104 1.47 -13.78 27.94
CA GLU A 104 0.37 -13.34 28.78
C GLU A 104 0.69 -13.55 30.26
N ARG A 105 0.28 -12.58 31.09
CA ARG A 105 0.30 -12.73 32.55
C ARG A 105 -0.94 -13.48 33.04
N GLU A 106 -2.07 -13.20 32.41
CA GLU A 106 -3.38 -13.80 32.60
C GLU A 106 -4.04 -13.92 31.22
N PRO A 107 -5.00 -14.84 31.00
CA PRO A 107 -5.67 -14.99 29.72
C PRO A 107 -6.17 -13.64 29.16
N GLY A 108 -5.66 -13.25 27.99
CA GLY A 108 -6.01 -11.99 27.31
C GLY A 108 -5.35 -10.73 27.89
N LYS A 109 -4.36 -10.86 28.78
CA LYS A 109 -3.58 -9.73 29.32
C LYS A 109 -2.09 -9.97 29.10
N ILE A 110 -1.48 -9.14 28.25
CA ILE A 110 -0.04 -9.16 27.98
C ILE A 110 0.76 -8.95 29.28
N ASP A 111 1.82 -9.74 29.45
CA ASP A 111 2.89 -9.48 30.40
C ASP A 111 3.95 -8.57 29.76
N TYR A 112 3.82 -7.25 29.92
CA TYR A 112 4.80 -6.27 29.41
C TYR A 112 6.19 -6.41 30.03
N THR A 113 6.34 -7.12 31.15
CA THR A 113 7.64 -7.37 31.78
C THR A 113 8.30 -8.67 31.29
N ALA A 114 7.56 -9.52 30.59
CA ALA A 114 8.05 -10.81 30.12
C ALA A 114 9.27 -10.74 29.18
N PRO A 115 9.36 -9.80 28.22
CA PRO A 115 10.50 -9.75 27.29
C PRO A 115 11.85 -9.72 28.00
N GLU A 116 12.00 -8.90 29.03
CA GLU A 116 13.26 -8.81 29.78
C GLU A 116 13.59 -10.12 30.49
N ARG A 117 12.58 -10.80 31.04
CA ARG A 117 12.74 -12.11 31.70
C ARG A 117 13.15 -13.20 30.71
N VAL A 118 12.40 -13.38 29.63
CA VAL A 118 12.63 -14.47 28.67
C VAL A 118 13.87 -14.25 27.80
N LEU A 119 14.29 -12.99 27.61
CA LEU A 119 15.53 -12.63 26.91
C LEU A 119 16.76 -12.56 27.84
N LEU A 120 16.60 -12.87 29.14
CA LEU A 120 17.67 -12.80 30.14
C LEU A 120 18.34 -11.40 30.21
N LYS A 121 17.53 -10.34 30.13
CA LYS A 121 17.97 -8.94 30.23
C LYS A 121 17.74 -8.40 31.64
N ARG A 122 18.51 -7.38 32.00
CA ARG A 122 18.32 -6.67 33.27
C ARG A 122 16.99 -5.93 33.23
N GLN A 123 16.34 -5.81 34.38
CA GLN A 123 15.09 -5.06 34.49
C GLN A 123 15.30 -3.60 34.05
N GLY A 124 14.40 -3.09 33.22
CA GLY A 124 14.45 -1.73 32.66
C GLY A 124 15.31 -1.56 31.40
N THR A 125 15.94 -2.64 30.90
CA THR A 125 16.71 -2.62 29.64
C THR A 125 15.86 -2.22 28.43
N LEU A 126 14.60 -2.65 28.42
CA LEU A 126 13.63 -2.41 27.34
C LEU A 126 12.63 -1.30 27.70
N SER A 127 12.91 -0.52 28.75
CA SER A 127 12.06 0.60 29.15
C SER A 127 11.98 1.64 28.04
N GLY A 128 10.75 1.96 27.61
CA GLY A 128 10.50 2.94 26.55
C GLY A 128 10.54 2.37 25.13
N VAL A 129 10.80 1.08 24.96
CA VAL A 129 10.62 0.40 23.68
C VAL A 129 9.13 0.13 23.47
N ASP A 130 8.59 0.53 22.32
CA ASP A 130 7.19 0.32 22.01
C ASP A 130 6.87 -1.18 21.91
N GLN A 131 5.87 -1.61 22.68
CA GLN A 131 5.47 -3.00 22.81
C GLN A 131 3.99 -3.16 22.52
N THR A 132 3.65 -4.17 21.72
CA THR A 132 2.27 -4.49 21.33
C THR A 132 1.96 -5.97 21.52
N GLU A 133 0.68 -6.33 21.60
CA GLU A 133 0.22 -7.72 21.58
C GLU A 133 0.37 -8.36 20.20
N VAL A 134 0.29 -9.69 20.16
CA VAL A 134 0.03 -10.44 18.93
C VAL A 134 -1.45 -10.30 18.53
N SER A 135 -1.82 -9.10 18.10
CA SER A 135 -3.07 -8.85 17.38
C SER A 135 -2.78 -8.07 16.10
N ARG A 136 -3.64 -8.24 15.09
CA ARG A 136 -3.51 -7.51 13.83
C ARG A 136 -3.50 -6.00 14.05
N GLY A 137 -4.39 -5.49 14.91
CA GLY A 137 -4.41 -4.07 15.29
C GLY A 137 -3.13 -3.61 15.97
N GLY A 138 -2.57 -4.45 16.86
CA GLY A 138 -1.29 -4.19 17.52
C GLY A 138 -0.13 -4.10 16.55
N MET A 139 0.01 -5.07 15.65
CA MET A 139 1.05 -5.11 14.62
C MET A 139 0.95 -3.96 13.62
N VAL A 140 -0.27 -3.60 13.19
CA VAL A 140 -0.52 -2.42 12.34
C VAL A 140 -0.15 -1.13 13.08
N GLY A 141 -0.48 -1.03 14.37
CA GLY A 141 -0.09 0.08 15.23
C GLY A 141 1.43 0.24 15.35
N LEU A 142 2.14 -0.87 15.54
CA LEU A 142 3.61 -0.90 15.57
C LEU A 142 4.20 -0.45 14.23
N ALA A 143 3.75 -1.02 13.11
CA ALA A 143 4.20 -0.66 11.78
C ALA A 143 4.02 0.85 11.49
N LYS A 144 2.87 1.40 11.88
CA LYS A 144 2.60 2.85 11.81
C LYS A 144 3.60 3.65 12.64
N GLY A 145 3.87 3.25 13.88
CA GLY A 145 4.85 3.91 14.75
C GLY A 145 6.23 3.97 14.10
N MET A 146 6.69 2.83 13.56
CA MET A 146 7.97 2.72 12.87
C MET A 146 8.06 3.59 11.61
N VAL A 147 7.01 3.60 10.77
CA VAL A 147 6.92 4.50 9.60
C VAL A 147 7.04 5.96 10.03
N LEU A 148 6.26 6.39 11.02
CA LEU A 148 6.27 7.78 11.45
C LEU A 148 7.60 8.20 12.07
N GLN A 149 8.26 7.31 12.81
CA GLN A 149 9.58 7.56 13.38
C GLN A 149 10.64 7.67 12.28
N ARG A 150 10.63 6.77 11.29
CA ARG A 150 11.49 6.83 10.11
C ARG A 150 11.41 8.18 9.41
N VAL A 151 10.18 8.63 9.11
CA VAL A 151 9.94 9.91 8.44
C VAL A 151 10.38 11.10 9.31
N ALA A 152 10.14 11.04 10.63
CA ALA A 152 10.59 12.07 11.57
C ALA A 152 12.12 12.23 11.54
N ASN A 153 12.84 11.11 11.58
CA ASN A 153 14.29 11.08 11.61
C ASN A 153 14.89 11.64 10.31
N ARG A 154 14.28 11.34 9.16
CA ARG A 154 14.70 11.91 7.87
C ARG A 154 14.42 13.40 7.77
N ARG A 155 13.26 13.85 8.25
CA ARG A 155 12.95 15.29 8.33
C ARG A 155 13.93 16.04 9.23
N ALA A 156 14.27 15.49 10.40
CA ALA A 156 15.24 16.11 11.31
C ALA A 156 16.65 16.26 10.70
N ARG A 157 16.97 15.47 9.66
CA ARG A 157 18.20 15.57 8.87
C ARG A 157 18.10 16.53 7.68
N GLY A 158 16.98 17.24 7.50
CA GLY A 158 16.78 18.20 6.40
C GLY A 158 16.54 17.58 5.03
N ILE A 159 16.29 16.26 4.95
CA ILE A 159 16.20 15.54 3.66
C ILE A 159 15.14 16.15 2.72
N TYR A 160 13.98 16.52 3.27
CA TYR A 160 12.82 16.96 2.49
C TYR A 160 12.81 18.45 2.11
N GLU A 161 13.87 19.20 2.41
CA GLU A 161 13.96 20.62 2.03
C GLU A 161 14.04 20.77 0.50
N ASP A 162 14.80 19.89 -0.16
CA ASP A 162 15.02 19.90 -1.62
C ASP A 162 14.60 18.60 -2.32
N THR A 163 14.07 17.61 -1.58
CA THR A 163 13.67 16.32 -2.13
C THR A 163 12.21 15.99 -1.86
N PRO A 164 11.50 15.35 -2.83
CA PRO A 164 10.14 14.90 -2.61
C PRO A 164 10.10 13.76 -1.58
N PHE A 165 8.96 13.62 -0.91
CA PHE A 165 8.66 12.40 -0.16
C PHE A 165 8.35 11.27 -1.15
N THR A 166 9.17 10.23 -1.15
CA THR A 166 9.18 9.17 -2.17
C THR A 166 8.48 7.91 -1.67
N ILE A 167 7.56 7.38 -2.49
CA ILE A 167 6.84 6.14 -2.25
C ILE A 167 7.05 5.24 -3.46
N SER A 168 7.68 4.10 -3.26
CA SER A 168 7.80 3.05 -4.27
C SER A 168 6.74 1.99 -4.03
N VAL A 169 6.02 1.55 -5.07
CA VAL A 169 5.00 0.50 -4.96
C VAL A 169 5.29 -0.66 -5.92
N GLN A 170 5.09 -1.89 -5.43
CA GLN A 170 5.06 -3.10 -6.25
C GLN A 170 4.02 -4.10 -5.74
N THR A 171 3.20 -4.64 -6.64
CA THR A 171 2.10 -5.57 -6.30
C THR A 171 2.19 -6.94 -6.99
N ARG A 172 3.05 -7.08 -8.02
CA ARG A 172 3.15 -8.31 -8.83
C ARG A 172 4.34 -9.17 -8.45
N ASN A 173 5.46 -8.55 -8.10
CA ASN A 173 6.68 -9.28 -7.80
C ASN A 173 6.70 -9.78 -6.35
N THR A 174 7.29 -10.97 -6.13
CA THR A 174 7.67 -11.39 -4.78
C THR A 174 8.80 -10.48 -4.29
N PRO A 175 8.63 -9.73 -3.20
CA PRO A 175 9.63 -8.77 -2.75
C PRO A 175 10.84 -9.48 -2.14
N GLN A 176 12.03 -9.09 -2.57
CA GLN A 176 13.31 -9.44 -1.95
C GLN A 176 13.90 -8.22 -1.24
N VAL A 177 14.74 -8.41 -0.22
CA VAL A 177 15.45 -7.30 0.45
C VAL A 177 16.24 -6.43 -0.53
N TYR A 178 16.77 -7.04 -1.57
CA TYR A 178 17.56 -6.35 -2.60
C TYR A 178 16.71 -5.49 -3.55
N ASP A 179 15.38 -5.61 -3.52
CA ASP A 179 14.43 -4.79 -4.31
C ASP A 179 14.12 -3.42 -3.65
N ARG A 180 14.89 -3.04 -2.61
CA ARG A 180 14.81 -1.72 -1.98
C ARG A 180 15.17 -0.63 -2.99
N THR A 181 14.32 0.39 -3.14
CA THR A 181 14.61 1.49 -4.08
C THR A 181 15.32 2.66 -3.41
N GLY A 182 15.38 2.67 -2.07
CA GLY A 182 15.83 3.83 -1.30
C GLY A 182 14.75 4.90 -1.14
N ALA A 183 13.52 4.62 -1.56
CA ALA A 183 12.36 5.45 -1.27
C ALA A 183 12.12 5.58 0.24
N ASP A 184 11.43 6.64 0.66
CA ASP A 184 11.04 6.81 2.05
C ASP A 184 10.12 5.69 2.53
N LEU A 185 9.23 5.24 1.64
CA LEU A 185 8.34 4.10 1.81
C LEU A 185 8.42 3.17 0.60
N ASP A 186 8.72 1.89 0.84
CA ASP A 186 8.69 0.81 -0.15
C ASP A 186 7.47 -0.08 0.11
N ILE A 187 6.32 0.30 -0.47
CA ILE A 187 5.07 -0.47 -0.35
C ILE A 187 5.18 -1.72 -1.22
N ARG A 188 5.10 -2.89 -0.59
CA ARG A 188 5.09 -4.20 -1.27
C ARG A 188 3.90 -5.01 -0.81
N LEU A 189 3.10 -5.49 -1.75
CA LEU A 189 1.98 -6.38 -1.44
C LEU A 189 2.35 -7.83 -1.70
N GLN A 190 1.71 -8.74 -0.96
CA GLN A 190 1.79 -10.15 -1.27
C GLN A 190 1.28 -10.39 -2.70
N PRO A 191 2.05 -11.03 -3.59
CA PRO A 191 1.59 -11.29 -4.95
C PRO A 191 0.47 -12.35 -4.94
N GLY A 192 -0.44 -12.25 -5.91
CA GLY A 192 -1.44 -13.28 -6.19
C GLY A 192 -0.80 -14.51 -6.83
N SER A 193 -1.51 -15.66 -6.80
CA SER A 193 -0.99 -16.92 -7.35
C SER A 193 -0.68 -16.89 -8.85
N ASP A 194 -1.36 -16.02 -9.60
CA ASP A 194 -1.16 -15.84 -11.05
C ASP A 194 -0.66 -14.44 -11.43
N GLU A 195 -0.37 -13.59 -10.42
CA GLU A 195 0.08 -12.19 -10.52
C GLU A 195 -0.84 -11.24 -11.33
N ARG A 196 -1.94 -11.74 -11.91
CA ARG A 196 -2.86 -10.98 -12.77
C ARG A 196 -3.79 -10.14 -11.92
N LEU A 197 -4.37 -10.75 -10.90
CA LEU A 197 -5.17 -10.05 -9.90
C LEU A 197 -4.33 -9.74 -8.65
N PRO A 198 -4.59 -8.62 -7.96
CA PRO A 198 -4.00 -8.37 -6.66
C PRO A 198 -4.44 -9.45 -5.65
N SER A 199 -3.53 -9.87 -4.78
CA SER A 199 -3.85 -10.84 -3.72
C SER A 199 -4.86 -10.24 -2.73
N PRO A 200 -5.95 -10.95 -2.37
CA PRO A 200 -6.86 -10.49 -1.32
C PRO A 200 -6.16 -10.28 0.03
N ASN A 201 -5.17 -11.10 0.37
CA ASN A 201 -4.38 -10.89 1.59
C ASN A 201 -3.53 -9.61 1.50
N GLY A 202 -2.83 -9.42 0.37
CA GLY A 202 -2.06 -8.19 0.14
C GLY A 202 -2.93 -6.93 0.15
N LEU A 203 -4.16 -7.01 -0.37
CA LEU A 203 -5.12 -5.91 -0.32
C LEU A 203 -5.63 -5.63 1.10
N ARG A 204 -5.79 -6.66 1.95
CA ARG A 204 -6.14 -6.48 3.37
C ARG A 204 -5.00 -5.80 4.13
N ASP A 205 -3.76 -6.22 3.89
CA ASP A 205 -2.60 -5.58 4.49
C ASP A 205 -2.49 -4.12 4.02
N LEU A 206 -2.72 -3.83 2.75
CA LEU A 206 -2.81 -2.45 2.24
C LEU A 206 -3.96 -1.67 2.90
N ALA A 207 -5.14 -2.27 3.04
CA ALA A 207 -6.29 -1.61 3.66
C ALA A 207 -5.98 -1.14 5.08
N ASP A 208 -5.26 -1.95 5.85
CA ASP A 208 -4.87 -1.64 7.22
C ASP A 208 -3.81 -0.53 7.31
N THR A 209 -2.96 -0.36 6.29
CA THR A 209 -1.79 0.52 6.37
C THR A 209 -1.92 1.79 5.54
N VAL A 210 -2.67 1.78 4.44
CA VAL A 210 -2.70 2.87 3.44
C VAL A 210 -3.24 4.19 4.02
N GLY A 211 -4.11 4.11 5.03
CA GLY A 211 -4.60 5.28 5.76
C GLY A 211 -3.52 6.09 6.48
N ASN A 212 -2.31 5.53 6.66
CA ASN A 212 -1.19 6.21 7.28
C ASN A 212 -0.45 7.15 6.32
N LEU A 213 -0.60 6.98 5.00
CA LEU A 213 0.17 7.71 3.99
C LEU A 213 0.04 9.23 4.09
N PRO A 214 -1.17 9.82 4.25
CA PRO A 214 -1.28 11.27 4.43
C PRO A 214 -0.55 11.78 5.66
N THR A 215 -0.58 11.03 6.76
CA THR A 215 0.08 11.43 8.00
C THR A 215 1.60 11.34 7.86
N ALA A 216 2.10 10.33 7.15
CA ALA A 216 3.52 10.23 6.79
C ALA A 216 3.96 11.42 5.91
N ALA A 217 3.22 11.72 4.84
CA ALA A 217 3.50 12.86 3.96
C ALA A 217 3.47 14.21 4.71
N THR A 218 2.45 14.45 5.54
CA THR A 218 2.38 15.65 6.40
C THR A 218 3.55 15.70 7.39
N ARG A 219 3.95 14.56 7.96
CA ARG A 219 5.07 14.49 8.90
C ARG A 219 6.41 14.79 8.22
N ALA A 220 6.58 14.36 6.97
CA ALA A 220 7.74 14.70 6.14
C ALA A 220 7.82 16.22 5.87
N ALA A 221 6.66 16.90 5.84
CA ALA A 221 6.53 18.29 5.42
C ALA A 221 7.10 18.56 4.02
N ALA A 222 7.16 17.54 3.18
CA ALA A 222 7.56 17.66 1.79
C ALA A 222 6.46 18.40 1.01
N GLN A 223 6.87 19.30 0.12
CA GLN A 223 5.93 20.03 -0.76
C GLN A 223 5.32 19.14 -1.84
N ARG A 224 6.03 18.06 -2.19
CA ARG A 224 5.71 17.14 -3.28
C ARG A 224 5.92 15.71 -2.84
N VAL A 225 4.99 14.84 -3.20
CA VAL A 225 5.12 13.39 -3.05
C VAL A 225 5.43 12.80 -4.42
N ARG A 226 6.40 11.90 -4.49
CA ARG A 226 6.71 11.15 -5.71
C ARG A 226 6.32 9.69 -5.50
N ILE A 227 5.54 9.14 -6.42
CA ILE A 227 5.17 7.74 -6.47
C ILE A 227 5.89 7.09 -7.64
N GLU A 228 6.50 5.93 -7.42
CA GLU A 228 7.22 5.19 -8.46
C GLU A 228 6.92 3.68 -8.36
N GLY A 229 7.38 2.93 -9.37
CA GLY A 229 7.21 1.47 -9.43
C GLY A 229 6.06 1.05 -10.33
N GLY A 230 5.32 0.03 -9.91
CA GLY A 230 4.23 -0.53 -10.71
C GLY A 230 3.24 -1.33 -9.88
N ALA A 231 1.96 -1.00 -10.01
CA ALA A 231 0.88 -1.68 -9.30
C ALA A 231 -0.23 -2.13 -10.26
N HIS A 232 -1.09 -3.01 -9.77
CA HIS A 232 -2.45 -3.20 -10.30
C HIS A 232 -3.20 -1.86 -10.28
N LEU A 233 -4.06 -1.59 -11.27
CA LEU A 233 -4.65 -0.25 -11.44
C LEU A 233 -5.60 0.12 -10.30
N ALA A 234 -6.31 -0.86 -9.73
CA ALA A 234 -7.14 -0.62 -8.56
C ALA A 234 -6.31 -0.22 -7.33
N VAL A 235 -5.12 -0.78 -7.16
CA VAL A 235 -4.18 -0.39 -6.09
C VAL A 235 -3.63 1.01 -6.34
N ALA A 236 -3.24 1.32 -7.58
CA ALA A 236 -2.78 2.65 -7.98
C ALA A 236 -3.85 3.72 -7.66
N PHE A 237 -5.09 3.45 -8.03
CA PHE A 237 -6.23 4.31 -7.75
C PHE A 237 -6.49 4.47 -6.25
N ALA A 238 -6.42 3.40 -5.47
CA ALA A 238 -6.56 3.44 -4.02
C ALA A 238 -5.45 4.25 -3.33
N LEU A 239 -4.20 4.16 -3.80
CA LEU A 239 -3.08 4.99 -3.32
C LEU A 239 -3.34 6.47 -3.58
N GLY A 240 -3.82 6.81 -4.77
CA GLY A 240 -4.26 8.16 -5.11
C GLY A 240 -5.34 8.65 -4.16
N ALA A 241 -6.40 7.86 -3.97
CA ALA A 241 -7.52 8.18 -3.08
C ALA A 241 -7.09 8.31 -1.61
N ALA A 242 -6.05 7.58 -1.20
CA ALA A 242 -5.45 7.73 0.12
C ALA A 242 -4.67 9.05 0.27
N LEU A 243 -4.21 9.70 -0.81
CA LEU A 243 -3.42 10.93 -0.81
C LEU A 243 -4.19 12.10 -1.47
N PRO A 244 -5.33 12.53 -0.89
CA PRO A 244 -6.20 13.51 -1.53
C PRO A 244 -5.52 14.89 -1.67
N GLU A 245 -5.89 15.62 -2.73
CA GLU A 245 -5.40 16.99 -3.02
C GLU A 245 -5.55 17.94 -1.83
N THR A 246 -6.59 17.76 -1.01
CA THR A 246 -6.85 18.59 0.18
C THR A 246 -5.85 18.38 1.32
N ARG A 247 -5.03 17.32 1.29
CA ARG A 247 -4.06 16.98 2.34
C ARG A 247 -2.61 16.97 1.87
N VAL A 248 -2.40 16.68 0.59
CA VAL A 248 -1.09 16.63 -0.05
C VAL A 248 -1.17 17.55 -1.24
N GLY A 249 -0.24 18.51 -1.37
CA GLY A 249 -0.29 19.52 -2.43
C GLY A 249 -0.03 18.92 -3.81
N TYR A 250 1.21 18.53 -4.08
CA TYR A 250 1.64 18.04 -5.39
C TYR A 250 2.02 16.55 -5.36
N ILE A 251 1.63 15.81 -6.40
CA ILE A 251 2.04 14.42 -6.61
C ILE A 251 2.64 14.28 -8.00
N ASP A 252 3.81 13.67 -8.07
CA ASP A 252 4.39 13.13 -9.29
C ASP A 252 4.26 11.62 -9.28
N VAL A 253 3.96 11.02 -10.42
CA VAL A 253 4.06 9.59 -10.62
C VAL A 253 5.07 9.31 -11.72
N THR A 254 6.11 8.54 -11.41
CA THR A 254 7.08 8.08 -12.40
C THR A 254 6.69 6.68 -12.85
N ASP A 255 6.40 6.50 -14.13
CA ASP A 255 6.08 5.19 -14.69
C ASP A 255 7.34 4.35 -15.00
N THR A 256 7.13 3.11 -15.44
CA THR A 256 8.21 2.17 -15.76
C THR A 256 9.06 2.60 -16.97
N PHE A 257 8.62 3.59 -17.75
CA PHE A 257 9.38 4.17 -18.85
C PHE A 257 10.16 5.42 -18.42
N GLY A 258 10.10 5.79 -17.14
CA GLY A 258 10.74 6.99 -16.60
C GLY A 258 9.99 8.28 -16.92
N CYS A 259 8.78 8.20 -17.48
CA CYS A 259 7.96 9.39 -17.72
C CYS A 259 7.31 9.86 -16.42
N THR A 260 7.29 11.18 -16.20
CA THR A 260 6.69 11.79 -15.01
C THR A 260 5.30 12.33 -15.34
N TRP A 261 4.30 11.82 -14.63
CA TRP A 261 2.90 12.22 -14.67
C TRP A 261 2.63 13.12 -13.46
N SER A 262 2.48 14.42 -13.69
CA SER A 262 2.34 15.40 -12.61
C SER A 262 0.88 15.75 -12.33
N SER A 263 0.56 16.04 -11.08
CA SER A 263 -0.72 16.64 -10.67
C SER A 263 -0.83 18.14 -10.94
N ASP A 264 0.20 18.76 -11.52
CA ASP A 264 0.18 20.18 -11.89
C ASP A 264 -1.00 20.46 -12.85
N ALA A 265 -1.49 21.70 -12.84
CA ALA A 265 -2.52 22.11 -13.79
C ALA A 265 -1.98 21.99 -15.22
N GLY A 266 -2.66 21.19 -16.05
CA GLY A 266 -2.36 21.05 -17.48
C GLY A 266 -3.06 22.11 -18.33
N ASN A 267 -3.07 21.89 -19.65
CA ASN A 267 -3.73 22.77 -20.62
C ASN A 267 -5.25 22.90 -20.37
N SER A 268 -5.86 23.96 -20.91
CA SER A 268 -7.29 24.27 -20.76
C SER A 268 -8.18 23.64 -21.84
N GLU A 269 -7.63 22.88 -22.78
CA GLU A 269 -8.39 22.17 -23.81
C GLU A 269 -8.94 20.84 -23.26
N ALA A 270 -10.12 20.42 -23.73
CA ALA A 270 -10.72 19.16 -23.32
C ALA A 270 -9.90 17.95 -23.79
N LEU A 271 -9.43 17.14 -22.86
CA LEU A 271 -8.55 15.99 -23.10
C LEU A 271 -9.31 14.66 -23.14
N VAL A 272 -10.46 14.57 -22.45
CA VAL A 272 -11.36 13.41 -22.51
C VAL A 272 -12.79 13.80 -22.87
N SER A 273 -13.54 12.80 -23.32
CA SER A 273 -14.98 12.92 -23.55
C SER A 273 -15.69 11.60 -23.25
N ALA A 274 -16.99 11.67 -22.95
CA ALA A 274 -17.83 10.48 -22.90
C ALA A 274 -18.21 10.07 -24.34
N GLU A 275 -17.61 9.00 -24.85
CA GLU A 275 -17.88 8.47 -26.20
C GLU A 275 -19.28 7.86 -26.28
N SER A 276 -19.69 7.19 -25.20
CA SER A 276 -21.02 6.65 -25.03
C SER A 276 -21.46 6.72 -23.57
N ASP A 277 -22.75 6.93 -23.38
CA ASP A 277 -23.41 6.87 -22.09
C ASP A 277 -24.77 6.19 -22.19
N TRP A 278 -25.28 5.76 -21.05
CA TRP A 278 -26.61 5.23 -20.94
C TRP A 278 -27.19 5.54 -19.57
N THR A 279 -28.48 5.84 -19.52
CA THR A 279 -29.23 6.06 -18.29
C THR A 279 -30.43 5.13 -18.26
N ASN A 280 -30.57 4.40 -17.15
CA ASN A 280 -31.75 3.60 -16.87
C ASN A 280 -32.92 4.51 -16.48
N GLN A 281 -34.00 4.48 -17.25
CA GLN A 281 -35.20 5.26 -16.96
C GLN A 281 -35.97 4.73 -15.74
N THR A 282 -35.78 3.45 -15.40
CA THR A 282 -36.43 2.79 -14.25
C THR A 282 -35.37 2.08 -13.41
N PRO A 283 -34.53 2.84 -12.68
CA PRO A 283 -33.43 2.27 -11.92
C PRO A 283 -33.95 1.35 -10.80
N PRO A 284 -33.20 0.31 -10.41
CA PRO A 284 -33.56 -0.55 -9.29
C PRO A 284 -33.79 0.24 -7.99
N ALA A 285 -34.67 -0.28 -7.13
CA ALA A 285 -34.92 0.30 -5.82
C ALA A 285 -33.69 0.13 -4.91
N GLY A 286 -33.36 1.17 -4.11
CA GLY A 286 -32.24 1.17 -3.18
C GLY A 286 -31.19 2.21 -3.53
N ARG A 287 -29.97 2.02 -2.99
CA ARG A 287 -28.83 2.89 -3.31
C ARG A 287 -28.44 2.64 -4.76
N ARG A 288 -28.37 3.73 -5.54
CA ARG A 288 -28.04 3.66 -6.96
C ARG A 288 -26.56 3.35 -7.17
N THR A 289 -26.27 2.66 -8.26
CA THR A 289 -24.92 2.37 -8.73
C THR A 289 -24.78 2.85 -10.16
N VAL A 290 -23.66 3.49 -10.48
CA VAL A 290 -23.28 3.87 -11.84
C VAL A 290 -21.92 3.26 -12.19
N ALA A 291 -21.61 3.10 -13.47
CA ALA A 291 -20.30 2.63 -13.91
C ALA A 291 -19.55 3.65 -14.77
N VAL A 292 -18.25 3.79 -14.55
CA VAL A 292 -17.38 4.62 -15.40
C VAL A 292 -16.25 3.75 -15.90
N TYR A 293 -16.21 3.55 -17.22
CA TYR A 293 -15.11 2.90 -17.91
C TYR A 293 -14.16 3.95 -18.46
N VAL A 294 -12.93 3.98 -17.93
CA VAL A 294 -11.88 4.92 -18.30
C VAL A 294 -10.92 4.22 -19.25
N ASP A 295 -11.07 4.46 -20.55
CA ASP A 295 -10.30 3.81 -21.61
C ASP A 295 -9.36 4.81 -22.29
N LEU A 296 -8.15 4.92 -21.75
CA LEU A 296 -7.15 5.92 -22.13
C LEU A 296 -5.86 5.29 -22.69
N THR A 297 -5.91 4.02 -23.10
CA THR A 297 -4.74 3.28 -23.60
C THR A 297 -5.03 2.60 -24.93
N ALA A 298 -4.06 2.60 -25.83
CA ALA A 298 -4.13 1.91 -27.12
C ALA A 298 -3.36 0.56 -27.08
N PRO A 299 -3.82 -0.48 -27.80
CA PRO A 299 -5.05 -0.53 -28.59
C PRO A 299 -6.30 -0.61 -27.70
N ARG A 300 -7.39 0.03 -28.15
CA ARG A 300 -8.67 -0.03 -27.46
C ARG A 300 -9.24 -1.45 -27.48
N SER A 301 -9.88 -1.86 -26.39
CA SER A 301 -10.55 -3.17 -26.30
C SER A 301 -11.74 -3.14 -25.34
N ASP A 302 -12.94 -3.09 -25.91
CA ASP A 302 -14.19 -3.02 -25.13
C ASP A 302 -14.67 -4.41 -24.68
N ALA A 303 -13.91 -5.48 -24.92
CA ALA A 303 -14.38 -6.84 -24.67
C ALA A 303 -14.76 -7.08 -23.20
N ALA A 304 -13.92 -6.61 -22.27
CA ALA A 304 -14.17 -6.71 -20.84
C ALA A 304 -15.30 -5.78 -20.37
N PHE A 305 -15.37 -4.56 -20.92
CA PHE A 305 -16.43 -3.63 -20.57
C PHE A 305 -17.80 -4.10 -21.06
N ARG A 306 -17.90 -4.61 -22.30
CA ARG A 306 -19.14 -5.20 -22.82
C ARG A 306 -19.60 -6.38 -21.98
N ARG A 307 -18.68 -7.28 -21.61
CA ARG A 307 -19.00 -8.40 -20.71
C ARG A 307 -19.49 -7.90 -19.34
N TYR A 308 -18.84 -6.89 -18.78
CA TYR A 308 -19.29 -6.27 -17.53
C TYR A 308 -20.71 -5.69 -17.65
N LEU A 309 -21.06 -5.04 -18.77
CA LEU A 309 -22.42 -4.56 -19.01
C LEU A 309 -23.43 -5.69 -19.15
N ASP A 310 -23.07 -6.81 -19.79
CA ASP A 310 -23.92 -8.00 -19.88
C ASP A 310 -24.22 -8.59 -18.48
N GLU A 311 -23.20 -8.63 -17.61
CA GLU A 311 -23.27 -9.22 -16.26
C GLU A 311 -23.94 -8.29 -15.23
N HIS A 312 -23.69 -6.98 -15.32
CA HIS A 312 -24.06 -6.01 -14.28
C HIS A 312 -25.02 -4.91 -14.75
N GLY A 313 -25.21 -4.72 -16.06
CA GLY A 313 -25.90 -3.56 -16.63
C GLY A 313 -27.34 -3.39 -16.16
N SER A 314 -28.05 -4.50 -15.91
CA SER A 314 -29.43 -4.46 -15.38
C SER A 314 -29.53 -3.85 -13.96
N GLY A 315 -28.44 -3.87 -13.20
CA GLY A 315 -28.34 -3.28 -11.87
C GLY A 315 -27.89 -1.82 -11.86
N LEU A 316 -27.42 -1.28 -12.99
CA LEU A 316 -26.90 0.08 -13.07
C LEU A 316 -28.01 1.11 -13.29
N ALA A 317 -27.87 2.25 -12.63
CA ALA A 317 -28.68 3.45 -12.89
C ALA A 317 -28.17 4.19 -14.14
N ALA A 318 -26.86 4.17 -14.40
CA ALA A 318 -26.24 4.72 -15.59
C ALA A 318 -24.82 4.18 -15.79
N TRP A 319 -24.26 4.39 -16.97
CA TRP A 319 -22.82 4.20 -17.20
C TRP A 319 -22.28 5.22 -18.21
N ALA A 320 -20.97 5.45 -18.15
CA ALA A 320 -20.23 6.28 -19.10
C ALA A 320 -18.93 5.61 -19.54
N HIS A 321 -18.60 5.71 -20.83
CA HIS A 321 -17.33 5.30 -21.41
C HIS A 321 -16.51 6.54 -21.76
N VAL A 322 -15.47 6.78 -20.99
CA VAL A 322 -14.61 7.97 -21.08
C VAL A 322 -13.35 7.62 -21.87
N VAL A 323 -13.10 8.36 -22.95
CA VAL A 323 -11.99 8.16 -23.89
C VAL A 323 -11.23 9.46 -24.15
N PRO A 324 -9.97 9.41 -24.65
CA PRO A 324 -9.25 10.59 -25.09
C PRO A 324 -9.96 11.27 -26.28
N THR A 325 -9.94 12.60 -26.31
CA THR A 325 -10.46 13.38 -27.45
C THR A 325 -9.58 13.26 -28.70
N GLN A 326 -8.29 12.95 -28.52
CA GLN A 326 -7.32 12.73 -29.59
C GLN A 326 -6.80 11.28 -29.58
N GLU A 327 -6.68 10.67 -30.75
CA GLU A 327 -6.04 9.36 -30.88
C GLU A 327 -4.53 9.45 -30.68
N GLY A 328 -3.95 8.45 -30.04
CA GLY A 328 -2.50 8.32 -29.88
C GLY A 328 -2.09 8.11 -28.44
N ARG A 329 -0.79 8.31 -28.19
CA ARG A 329 -0.20 8.21 -26.85
C ARG A 329 -0.47 9.51 -26.10
N LEU A 330 -0.97 9.39 -24.88
CA LEU A 330 -1.14 10.53 -23.97
C LEU A 330 0.19 11.22 -23.66
N ASP A 331 0.16 12.54 -23.58
CA ASP A 331 1.28 13.35 -23.10
C ASP A 331 1.26 13.40 -21.56
N PRO A 332 2.32 12.94 -20.87
CA PRO A 332 2.40 13.01 -19.41
C PRO A 332 2.34 14.44 -18.84
N SER A 333 2.62 15.48 -19.63
CA SER A 333 2.51 16.89 -19.20
C SER A 333 1.06 17.34 -19.01
N ASP A 334 0.09 16.68 -19.66
CA ASP A 334 -1.34 16.96 -19.52
C ASP A 334 -2.00 16.13 -18.40
N ALA A 335 -1.24 15.30 -17.68
CA ALA A 335 -1.74 14.30 -16.75
C ALA A 335 -2.68 14.86 -15.65
N GLY A 336 -2.36 16.04 -15.10
CA GLY A 336 -3.17 16.66 -14.05
C GLY A 336 -4.52 17.18 -14.57
N ALA A 337 -4.55 17.78 -15.76
CA ALA A 337 -5.79 18.20 -16.40
C ALA A 337 -6.64 16.99 -16.81
N LEU A 338 -6.02 16.00 -17.44
CA LEU A 338 -6.64 14.73 -17.83
C LEU A 338 -7.30 14.05 -16.64
N ALA A 339 -6.59 13.91 -15.52
CA ALA A 339 -7.10 13.28 -14.32
C ALA A 339 -8.28 14.03 -13.72
N ARG A 340 -8.27 15.37 -13.78
CA ARG A 340 -9.34 16.23 -13.27
C ARG A 340 -10.62 16.07 -14.10
N GLU A 341 -10.52 16.07 -15.42
CA GLU A 341 -11.67 15.84 -16.31
C GLU A 341 -12.29 14.45 -16.11
N VAL A 342 -11.47 13.40 -15.99
CA VAL A 342 -11.96 12.05 -15.68
C VAL A 342 -12.69 12.01 -14.33
N ALA A 343 -12.12 12.63 -13.30
CA ALA A 343 -12.75 12.71 -11.98
C ALA A 343 -14.02 13.57 -11.99
N ASP A 344 -14.08 14.63 -12.80
CA ASP A 344 -15.28 15.45 -13.01
C ASP A 344 -16.39 14.60 -13.63
N HIS A 345 -16.11 13.81 -14.67
CA HIS A 345 -17.09 12.87 -15.25
C HIS A 345 -17.63 11.88 -14.22
N MET A 346 -16.76 11.31 -13.37
CA MET A 346 -17.20 10.41 -12.28
C MET A 346 -18.11 11.13 -11.28
N ARG A 347 -17.75 12.35 -10.87
CA ARG A 347 -18.53 13.16 -9.92
C ARG A 347 -19.87 13.58 -10.50
N GLU A 348 -19.90 14.05 -11.74
CA GLU A 348 -21.13 14.43 -12.42
C GLU A 348 -22.09 13.25 -12.58
N LEU A 349 -21.59 12.09 -13.01
CA LEU A 349 -22.43 10.90 -13.16
C LEU A 349 -23.00 10.46 -11.81
N SER A 350 -22.19 10.39 -10.76
CA SER A 350 -22.68 10.07 -9.42
C SER A 350 -23.73 11.07 -8.92
N ALA A 351 -23.47 12.38 -9.08
CA ALA A 351 -24.36 13.44 -8.61
C ALA A 351 -25.71 13.47 -9.35
N LYS A 352 -25.70 13.27 -10.68
CA LYS A 352 -26.93 13.16 -11.50
C LYS A 352 -27.82 11.98 -11.08
N HIS A 353 -27.24 10.97 -10.42
CA HIS A 353 -27.93 9.77 -9.98
C HIS A 353 -27.97 9.63 -8.45
N ASP A 354 -28.24 10.73 -7.74
CA ASP A 354 -28.47 10.78 -6.27
C ASP A 354 -27.26 10.34 -5.43
N ASN A 355 -26.06 10.77 -5.83
CA ASN A 355 -24.78 10.38 -5.21
C ASN A 355 -24.59 8.86 -5.20
N ALA A 356 -24.84 8.25 -6.37
CA ALA A 356 -24.69 6.83 -6.62
C ALA A 356 -23.26 6.33 -6.31
N ASP A 357 -23.15 5.07 -5.90
CA ASP A 357 -21.85 4.39 -5.83
C ASP A 357 -21.29 4.21 -7.24
N VAL A 358 -19.99 4.44 -7.41
CA VAL A 358 -19.34 4.40 -8.73
C VAL A 358 -18.52 3.12 -8.86
N HIS A 359 -18.91 2.26 -9.79
CA HIS A 359 -18.04 1.18 -10.26
C HIS A 359 -17.00 1.77 -11.22
N VAL A 360 -15.73 1.66 -10.86
CA VAL A 360 -14.61 2.25 -11.60
C VAL A 360 -13.86 1.13 -12.32
N LEU A 361 -13.87 1.20 -13.65
CA LEU A 361 -13.17 0.25 -14.52
C LEU A 361 -12.06 1.01 -15.25
N LEU A 362 -10.80 0.63 -15.01
CA LEU A 362 -9.65 1.35 -15.52
C LEU A 362 -8.97 0.58 -16.65
N HIS A 363 -8.67 1.30 -17.72
CA HIS A 363 -7.76 0.92 -18.80
C HIS A 363 -6.93 2.16 -19.16
N CYS A 364 -6.01 2.52 -18.28
CA CYS A 364 -5.23 3.76 -18.38
C CYS A 364 -3.80 3.59 -17.86
N PRO A 365 -2.89 4.55 -18.12
CA PRO A 365 -1.55 4.53 -17.54
C PRO A 365 -1.59 4.58 -16.00
N PHE A 366 -0.63 3.90 -15.37
CA PHE A 366 -0.48 3.84 -13.90
C PHE A 366 -0.53 5.22 -13.24
N GLY A 367 0.20 6.20 -13.79
CA GLY A 367 0.21 7.57 -13.27
C GLY A 367 -1.16 8.22 -13.29
N VAL A 368 -1.95 8.02 -14.35
CA VAL A 368 -3.30 8.55 -14.45
C VAL A 368 -4.23 7.93 -13.42
N ALA A 369 -4.15 6.61 -13.19
CA ALA A 369 -4.96 5.94 -12.17
C ALA A 369 -4.76 6.53 -10.76
N VAL A 370 -3.49 6.78 -10.37
CA VAL A 370 -3.16 7.45 -9.10
C VAL A 370 -3.73 8.87 -9.07
N LEU A 371 -3.50 9.65 -10.12
CA LEU A 371 -3.91 11.05 -10.18
C LEU A 371 -5.45 11.21 -10.18
N VAL A 372 -6.18 10.34 -10.87
CA VAL A 372 -7.65 10.34 -10.81
C VAL A 372 -8.11 9.99 -9.40
N GLY A 373 -7.56 8.93 -8.79
CA GLY A 373 -7.93 8.47 -7.46
C GLY A 373 -7.88 9.60 -6.41
N ARG A 374 -6.86 10.46 -6.46
CA ARG A 374 -6.72 11.56 -5.48
C ARG A 374 -7.84 12.61 -5.53
N LEU A 375 -8.58 12.69 -6.64
CA LEU A 375 -9.63 13.68 -6.91
C LEU A 375 -11.04 13.15 -6.61
N THR A 376 -11.13 11.99 -5.95
CA THR A 376 -12.41 11.28 -5.67
C THR A 376 -12.84 11.33 -4.21
N ASN A 377 -12.41 12.36 -3.46
CA ASN A 377 -12.65 12.50 -2.02
C ASN A 377 -14.13 12.64 -1.60
N THR A 378 -15.05 12.81 -2.55
CA THR A 378 -16.49 12.90 -2.33
C THR A 378 -17.26 11.66 -2.78
N LEU A 379 -16.57 10.69 -3.38
CA LEU A 379 -17.19 9.51 -3.99
C LEU A 379 -17.09 8.29 -3.08
N ARG A 380 -18.07 7.40 -3.24
CA ARG A 380 -18.00 6.01 -2.82
C ARG A 380 -17.87 5.15 -4.06
N MET A 381 -16.91 4.24 -4.04
CA MET A 381 -16.50 3.57 -5.27
C MET A 381 -16.21 2.10 -5.03
N THR A 382 -16.41 1.29 -6.06
CA THR A 382 -15.86 -0.06 -6.14
C THR A 382 -14.88 -0.07 -7.30
N ALA A 383 -13.60 -0.32 -7.02
CA ALA A 383 -12.57 -0.42 -8.05
C ALA A 383 -12.50 -1.86 -8.56
N PHE A 384 -12.49 -1.99 -9.89
CA PHE A 384 -12.39 -3.26 -10.58
C PHE A 384 -11.00 -3.42 -11.21
N GLU A 385 -10.52 -4.65 -11.25
CA GLU A 385 -9.29 -5.01 -11.95
C GLU A 385 -9.62 -5.87 -13.17
N TRP A 386 -8.87 -5.66 -14.26
CA TRP A 386 -9.01 -6.47 -15.45
C TRP A 386 -8.46 -7.89 -15.19
N ALA A 387 -9.24 -8.90 -15.55
CA ALA A 387 -8.83 -10.29 -15.53
C ALA A 387 -8.97 -10.88 -16.96
N PRO A 388 -8.01 -11.70 -17.40
CA PRO A 388 -8.17 -12.45 -18.65
C PRO A 388 -9.34 -13.43 -18.53
N ALA A 389 -9.82 -13.90 -19.69
CA ALA A 389 -10.86 -14.91 -19.73
C ALA A 389 -10.41 -16.18 -18.98
N ASP A 390 -11.32 -16.74 -18.18
CA ASP A 390 -11.13 -18.05 -17.57
C ASP A 390 -11.67 -19.12 -18.53
N PRO A 391 -10.85 -20.06 -19.01
CA PRO A 391 -11.30 -21.13 -19.91
C PRO A 391 -12.47 -21.96 -19.36
N ALA A 392 -12.64 -22.01 -18.03
CA ALA A 392 -13.72 -22.74 -17.38
C ALA A 392 -15.09 -22.04 -17.42
N ASP A 393 -15.13 -20.74 -17.73
CA ASP A 393 -16.32 -19.88 -17.63
C ASP A 393 -17.23 -19.93 -18.88
N GLY A 394 -16.76 -20.57 -19.96
CA GLY A 394 -17.50 -20.67 -21.23
C GLY A 394 -17.60 -19.35 -22.02
N ASP A 395 -17.44 -18.20 -21.37
CA ASP A 395 -17.22 -16.90 -22.01
C ASP A 395 -15.72 -16.62 -22.15
N HIS A 396 -15.24 -16.58 -23.38
CA HIS A 396 -13.84 -16.35 -23.72
C HIS A 396 -13.43 -14.87 -23.72
N ARG A 397 -14.32 -13.95 -23.34
CA ARG A 397 -13.99 -12.53 -23.15
C ARG A 397 -13.32 -12.31 -21.80
N PRO A 398 -12.32 -11.41 -21.71
CA PRO A 398 -11.82 -10.94 -20.43
C PRO A 398 -12.93 -10.26 -19.64
N ARG A 399 -12.73 -10.05 -18.34
CA ARG A 399 -13.74 -9.48 -17.44
C ARG A 399 -13.12 -8.48 -16.46
N TYR A 400 -13.96 -7.64 -15.89
CA TYR A 400 -13.59 -6.80 -14.76
C TYR A 400 -14.07 -7.45 -13.47
N VAL A 401 -13.17 -7.63 -12.51
CA VAL A 401 -13.44 -8.26 -11.22
C VAL A 401 -13.36 -7.19 -10.12
N PRO A 402 -14.37 -7.06 -9.23
CA PRO A 402 -14.27 -6.12 -8.12
C PRO A 402 -13.16 -6.58 -7.17
N VAL A 403 -12.33 -5.64 -6.71
CA VAL A 403 -11.22 -5.96 -5.81
C VAL A 403 -11.25 -5.17 -4.50
N VAL A 404 -11.69 -3.91 -4.52
CA VAL A 404 -11.83 -3.08 -3.30
C VAL A 404 -13.01 -2.11 -3.36
N ASP A 405 -13.63 -1.85 -2.20
CA ASP A 405 -14.50 -0.68 -2.02
C ASP A 405 -13.73 0.46 -1.35
N LEU A 406 -13.91 1.67 -1.88
CA LEU A 406 -13.20 2.88 -1.48
C LEU A 406 -14.15 3.95 -0.93
N VAL A 407 -13.84 4.45 0.26
CA VAL A 407 -14.49 5.60 0.89
C VAL A 407 -13.41 6.46 1.54
N THR A 408 -13.05 7.56 0.89
CA THR A 408 -11.96 8.48 1.30
C THR A 408 -12.17 9.15 2.66
N THR A 409 -13.40 9.21 3.15
CA THR A 409 -13.76 9.77 4.46
C THR A 409 -13.87 8.73 5.58
N ALA A 410 -13.59 7.46 5.30
CA ALA A 410 -13.72 6.41 6.30
C ALA A 410 -12.63 6.51 7.40
N PRO A 411 -12.99 6.40 8.70
CA PRO A 411 -12.04 6.53 9.80
C PRO A 411 -10.89 5.52 9.80
N ALA A 412 -11.13 4.32 9.24
CA ALA A 412 -10.16 3.21 9.23
C ALA A 412 -9.17 3.26 8.05
N GLY A 413 -9.35 4.19 7.11
CA GLY A 413 -8.59 4.23 5.86
C GLY A 413 -9.50 4.21 4.63
N VAL A 414 -8.95 4.50 3.46
CA VAL A 414 -9.75 4.65 2.23
C VAL A 414 -10.34 3.33 1.74
N ILE A 415 -9.67 2.19 1.96
CA ILE A 415 -10.18 0.87 1.59
C ILE A 415 -11.08 0.38 2.72
N THR A 416 -12.35 0.16 2.41
CA THR A 416 -13.38 -0.26 3.39
C THR A 416 -13.79 -1.72 3.24
N LYS A 417 -13.51 -2.32 2.08
CA LYS A 417 -13.76 -3.72 1.80
C LYS A 417 -12.75 -4.24 0.79
N VAL A 418 -12.35 -5.50 0.96
CA VAL A 418 -11.57 -6.30 0.01
C VAL A 418 -12.44 -7.48 -0.41
N TYR A 419 -12.47 -7.78 -1.71
CA TYR A 419 -13.30 -8.85 -2.28
C TYR A 419 -12.62 -10.22 -2.24
#